data_AF-A0A4S2RMQ6-F1
#
_entry.id   AF-A0A4S2RMQ6-F1
#
_cell.length_a   1.000
_cell.length_b   1.000
_cell.length_c   1.000
_cell.angle_alpha   90.00
_cell.angle_beta   90.00
_cell.angle_gamma   90.00
#
_symmetry.space_group_name_H-M   'P 1'
#
loop_
_entity.id
_entity.type
_entity.pdbx_description
1 polymer ?
#
loop_
_entity_poly.entity_id
_entity_poly.type
_entity_poly.pdbx_seq_one_letter_code
_entity_poly.pdbx_strand_id
1 'polypeptide(L)'
;MEPAGKRIEKVPYGGPGLELFLADGPHPNARSQRPKEGGDPVPVPSRLGSLHPIVTALKDDERRLVMPSGLRRRSLLLLQGLSAEAVRRGYEVRKAHSFFHPREGGVDIAVDGLPYTVSVRQEFPQSTDPDRSSRLVVELAHGLTDRPGRWRDRKTRALEEALDAVLGEIEVRAAQEARRRQDEQQAVMEREVRWRAAMKVAKEQAVREQLAQALRQEAGRWQESAALSAYCTALERRIGELHGVVDEPTLSQARRWLGWARAYVRSIDPLSELPKMPDAREPTPEELRPHLSGWSPDRPERRGGR
;
A
#
# COMPACT_ATOMS: atom_id res chain seq x y z
N MET A 1 -35.40 3.73 8.41
CA MET A 1 -35.02 4.96 7.68
C MET A 1 -33.60 4.75 7.21
N GLU A 2 -33.39 4.58 5.90
CA GLU A 2 -32.05 4.29 5.33
C GLU A 2 -31.18 5.56 5.37
N PRO A 3 -29.91 5.50 5.81
CA PRO A 3 -29.02 6.66 5.80
C PRO A 3 -28.75 7.12 4.36
N ALA A 4 -28.68 8.43 4.14
CA ALA A 4 -28.40 8.99 2.81
C ALA A 4 -27.07 8.44 2.25
N GLY A 5 -27.10 7.90 1.03
CA GLY A 5 -25.92 7.32 0.37
C GLY A 5 -25.57 5.89 0.80
N LYS A 6 -26.37 5.27 1.68
CA LYS A 6 -26.21 3.88 2.12
C LYS A 6 -27.37 3.01 1.63
N ARG A 7 -27.14 1.72 1.42
CA ARG A 7 -28.16 0.72 1.04
C ARG A 7 -27.99 -0.55 1.88
N ILE A 8 -29.08 -1.28 2.07
CA ILE A 8 -29.05 -2.59 2.74
C ILE A 8 -28.86 -3.68 1.68
N GLU A 9 -27.74 -4.38 1.72
CA GLU A 9 -27.49 -5.57 0.90
C GLU A 9 -27.78 -6.84 1.70
N LYS A 10 -28.24 -7.88 1.00
CA LYS A 10 -28.61 -9.16 1.57
C LYS A 10 -27.90 -10.28 0.84
N VAL A 11 -27.02 -10.99 1.52
CA VAL A 11 -26.30 -12.16 0.96
C VAL A 11 -26.71 -13.44 1.70
N PRO A 12 -26.82 -14.58 1.00
CA PRO A 12 -26.98 -15.87 1.66
C PRO A 12 -25.70 -16.20 2.43
N TYR A 13 -25.81 -16.42 3.74
CA TYR A 13 -24.71 -16.92 4.55
C TYR A 13 -24.90 -18.43 4.71
N GLY A 14 -24.06 -19.21 4.02
CA GLY A 14 -24.07 -20.69 3.94
C GLY A 14 -25.12 -21.41 4.79
N GLY A 15 -26.34 -21.56 4.26
CA GLY A 15 -27.49 -22.13 4.97
C GLY A 15 -28.76 -21.27 4.85
N PRO A 16 -29.82 -21.52 5.65
CA PRO A 16 -31.07 -20.73 5.63
C PRO A 16 -30.93 -19.32 6.24
N GLY A 17 -29.71 -18.89 6.60
CA GLY A 17 -29.40 -17.60 7.18
C GLY A 17 -29.15 -16.51 6.13
N LEU A 18 -29.42 -15.27 6.53
CA LEU A 18 -29.27 -14.09 5.69
C LEU A 18 -28.40 -13.09 6.43
N GLU A 19 -27.31 -12.68 5.80
CA GLU A 19 -26.47 -11.60 6.30
C GLU A 19 -26.92 -10.29 5.64
N LEU A 20 -27.24 -9.31 6.47
CA LEU A 20 -27.64 -7.97 6.05
C LEU A 20 -26.49 -7.02 6.39
N PHE A 21 -25.93 -6.35 5.39
CA PHE A 21 -24.90 -5.34 5.62
C PHE A 21 -25.26 -4.02 4.94
N LEU A 22 -24.76 -2.93 5.52
CA LEU A 22 -24.97 -1.59 5.03
C LEU A 22 -23.87 -1.25 4.03
N ALA A 23 -24.17 -1.28 2.74
CA ALA A 23 -23.23 -0.90 1.68
C ALA A 23 -23.33 0.61 1.41
N ASP A 24 -22.21 1.24 1.05
CA ASP A 24 -22.21 2.57 0.45
C ASP A 24 -22.80 2.51 -0.96
N GLY A 25 -23.23 3.65 -1.49
CA GLY A 25 -23.64 3.83 -2.88
C GLY A 25 -25.10 3.47 -3.18
N PRO A 26 -25.62 3.94 -4.33
CA PRO A 26 -27.02 3.77 -4.71
C PRO A 26 -27.39 2.28 -4.85
N HIS A 27 -28.61 1.91 -4.40
CA HIS A 27 -29.12 0.53 -4.54
C HIS A 27 -28.91 0.01 -5.98
N PRO A 28 -28.63 -1.29 -6.21
CA PRO A 28 -28.60 -1.90 -7.55
C PRO A 28 -29.88 -1.71 -8.39
N ASN A 29 -30.92 -1.08 -7.83
CA ASN A 29 -32.20 -0.75 -8.47
C ASN A 29 -32.41 0.77 -8.59
N ALA A 30 -31.43 1.61 -8.23
CA ALA A 30 -31.55 3.05 -8.26
C ALA A 30 -31.52 3.59 -9.70
N ARG A 31 -32.22 4.69 -9.92
CA ARG A 31 -32.34 5.40 -11.22
C ARG A 31 -30.99 5.81 -11.84
N SER A 32 -29.89 5.78 -11.10
CA SER A 32 -28.53 6.06 -11.57
C SER A 32 -27.93 4.98 -12.49
N GLN A 33 -28.57 3.80 -12.63
CA GLN A 33 -28.23 2.80 -13.66
C GLN A 33 -28.93 3.06 -15.02
N ARG A 34 -29.59 4.21 -15.18
CA ARG A 34 -30.02 4.66 -16.50
C ARG A 34 -28.77 4.85 -17.37
N PRO A 35 -28.79 4.39 -18.64
CA PRO A 35 -27.78 4.78 -19.59
C PRO A 35 -27.83 6.31 -19.69
N LYS A 36 -26.70 6.98 -19.91
CA LYS A 36 -26.69 8.43 -20.12
C LYS A 36 -27.73 8.75 -21.19
N GLU A 37 -28.65 9.68 -20.90
CA GLU A 37 -29.57 10.20 -21.92
C GLU A 37 -28.72 10.76 -23.07
N GLY A 38 -28.77 10.10 -24.25
CA GLY A 38 -28.04 10.50 -25.46
C GLY A 38 -26.92 9.57 -25.94
N GLY A 39 -26.68 8.41 -25.33
CA GLY A 39 -25.79 7.38 -25.91
C GLY A 39 -26.47 6.59 -27.03
N ASP A 40 -25.79 6.38 -28.15
CA ASP A 40 -26.28 5.47 -29.21
C ASP A 40 -26.37 4.05 -28.65
N PRO A 41 -27.51 3.36 -28.82
CA PRO A 41 -27.69 2.01 -28.30
C PRO A 41 -26.70 1.06 -28.98
N VAL A 42 -26.05 0.20 -28.19
CA VAL A 42 -25.14 -0.83 -28.70
C VAL A 42 -25.91 -1.77 -29.64
N PRO A 43 -25.50 -1.89 -30.91
CA PRO A 43 -26.18 -2.79 -31.84
C PRO A 43 -26.03 -4.25 -31.41
N VAL A 44 -27.14 -4.88 -31.04
CA VAL A 44 -27.20 -6.33 -30.79
C VAL A 44 -27.64 -7.03 -32.06
N PRO A 45 -26.85 -7.95 -32.63
CA PRO A 45 -27.26 -8.66 -33.83
C PRO A 45 -28.52 -9.49 -33.57
N SER A 46 -29.33 -9.68 -34.60
CA SER A 46 -30.53 -10.53 -34.51
C SER A 46 -30.24 -12.01 -34.81
N ARG A 47 -29.04 -12.34 -35.30
CA ARG A 47 -28.62 -13.68 -35.75
C ARG A 47 -27.18 -14.00 -35.32
N LEU A 48 -26.90 -15.28 -35.06
CA LEU A 48 -25.58 -15.79 -34.66
C LEU A 48 -24.71 -16.16 -35.89
N GLY A 49 -24.55 -15.23 -36.84
CA GLY A 49 -23.86 -15.50 -38.12
C GLY A 49 -22.39 -15.06 -38.17
N SER A 50 -22.07 -13.87 -37.67
CA SER A 50 -20.72 -13.30 -37.67
C SER A 50 -20.32 -12.95 -36.23
N LEU A 51 -19.94 -13.97 -35.48
CA LEU A 51 -19.59 -13.84 -34.07
C LEU A 51 -18.11 -13.53 -33.89
N HIS A 52 -17.78 -12.80 -32.84
CA HIS A 52 -16.42 -12.62 -32.36
C HIS A 52 -15.83 -14.01 -32.02
N PRO A 53 -14.53 -14.28 -32.28
CA PRO A 53 -13.93 -15.60 -32.06
C PRO A 53 -14.14 -16.14 -30.63
N ILE A 54 -14.06 -15.28 -29.62
CA ILE A 54 -14.32 -15.66 -28.22
C ILE A 54 -15.77 -16.07 -27.99
N VAL A 55 -16.73 -15.37 -28.62
CA VAL A 55 -18.15 -15.71 -28.51
C VAL A 55 -18.46 -16.99 -29.30
N THR A 56 -17.76 -17.24 -30.40
CA THR A 56 -17.81 -18.50 -31.15
C THR A 56 -17.36 -19.67 -30.27
N ALA A 57 -16.19 -19.53 -29.62
CA ALA A 57 -15.69 -20.54 -28.70
C ALA A 57 -16.65 -20.80 -27.53
N LEU A 58 -17.31 -19.77 -27.00
CA LEU A 58 -18.34 -19.93 -25.96
C LEU A 58 -19.61 -20.60 -26.47
N LYS A 59 -20.04 -20.27 -27.71
CA LYS A 59 -21.21 -20.89 -28.36
C LYS A 59 -21.01 -22.39 -28.50
N ASP A 60 -19.82 -22.80 -28.91
CA ASP A 60 -19.45 -24.19 -29.18
C ASP A 60 -19.14 -24.98 -27.88
N ASP A 61 -19.00 -24.30 -26.74
CA ASP A 61 -18.91 -24.93 -25.42
C ASP A 61 -20.30 -25.25 -24.85
N GLU A 62 -20.75 -26.49 -25.01
CA GLU A 62 -22.03 -26.98 -24.50
C GLU A 62 -22.11 -27.04 -22.96
N ARG A 63 -20.96 -26.99 -22.26
CA ARG A 63 -20.91 -27.03 -20.79
C ARG A 63 -21.20 -25.67 -20.16
N ARG A 64 -21.20 -24.60 -20.96
CA ARG A 64 -21.52 -23.22 -20.56
C ARG A 64 -22.92 -22.86 -20.97
N LEU A 65 -23.49 -21.81 -20.38
CA LEU A 65 -24.85 -21.34 -20.67
C LEU A 65 -25.88 -22.49 -20.79
N VAL A 66 -25.85 -23.43 -19.84
CA VAL A 66 -26.78 -24.55 -19.74
C VAL A 66 -28.15 -24.02 -19.29
N MET A 67 -28.94 -23.57 -20.26
CA MET A 67 -30.25 -22.92 -20.08
C MET A 67 -31.14 -23.18 -21.31
N PRO A 68 -32.45 -22.89 -21.26
CA PRO A 68 -33.34 -23.01 -22.42
C PRO A 68 -32.76 -22.36 -23.69
N SER A 69 -32.98 -22.99 -24.85
CA SER A 69 -32.33 -22.61 -26.12
C SER A 69 -32.53 -21.14 -26.51
N GLY A 70 -33.72 -20.58 -26.28
CA GLY A 70 -34.01 -19.16 -26.50
C GLY A 70 -33.15 -18.23 -25.63
N LEU A 71 -32.93 -18.59 -24.37
CA LEU A 71 -32.09 -17.82 -23.45
C LEU A 71 -30.61 -17.98 -23.79
N ARG A 72 -30.16 -19.20 -24.11
CA ARG A 72 -28.78 -19.44 -24.57
C ARG A 72 -28.47 -18.59 -25.80
N ARG A 73 -29.37 -18.59 -26.78
CA ARG A 73 -29.25 -17.77 -28.00
C ARG A 73 -29.17 -16.29 -27.66
N ARG A 74 -30.05 -15.78 -26.79
CA ARG A 74 -30.07 -14.37 -26.39
C ARG A 74 -28.79 -13.97 -25.63
N SER A 75 -28.30 -14.81 -24.72
CA SER A 75 -27.02 -14.58 -24.02
C SER A 75 -25.85 -14.44 -24.98
N LEU A 76 -25.78 -15.30 -26.01
CA LEU A 76 -24.73 -15.22 -27.04
C LEU A 76 -24.84 -13.94 -27.88
N LEU A 77 -26.05 -13.47 -28.20
CA LEU A 77 -26.26 -12.20 -28.92
C LEU A 77 -25.87 -10.99 -28.07
N LEU A 78 -26.21 -10.98 -26.78
CA LEU A 78 -25.80 -9.92 -25.85
C LEU A 78 -24.27 -9.84 -25.75
N LEU A 79 -23.61 -10.98 -25.52
CA LEU A 79 -22.15 -11.05 -25.47
C LEU A 79 -21.50 -10.68 -26.81
N GLN A 80 -22.16 -11.00 -27.94
CA GLN A 80 -21.71 -10.57 -29.26
C GLN A 80 -21.80 -9.05 -29.43
N GLY A 81 -22.94 -8.44 -29.12
CA GLY A 81 -23.13 -7.00 -29.23
C GLY A 81 -22.11 -6.26 -28.36
N LEU A 82 -21.92 -6.73 -27.13
CA LEU A 82 -20.92 -6.21 -26.21
C LEU A 82 -19.49 -6.36 -26.76
N SER A 83 -19.14 -7.53 -27.31
CA SER A 83 -17.80 -7.79 -27.84
C SER A 83 -17.51 -6.95 -29.08
N ALA A 84 -18.46 -6.85 -30.01
CA ALA A 84 -18.31 -6.05 -31.23
C ALA A 84 -18.14 -4.56 -30.89
N GLU A 85 -18.93 -4.07 -29.95
CA GLU A 85 -18.85 -2.69 -29.48
C GLU A 85 -17.55 -2.42 -28.71
N ALA A 86 -17.10 -3.34 -27.86
CA ALA A 86 -15.80 -3.24 -27.20
C ALA A 86 -14.65 -3.11 -28.22
N VAL A 87 -14.65 -3.95 -29.25
CA VAL A 87 -13.67 -3.88 -30.34
C VAL A 87 -13.79 -2.56 -31.10
N ARG A 88 -15.01 -2.06 -31.35
CA ARG A 88 -15.22 -0.75 -31.99
C ARG A 88 -14.64 0.41 -31.18
N ARG A 89 -14.67 0.32 -29.84
CA ARG A 89 -14.06 1.28 -28.91
C ARG A 89 -12.54 1.10 -28.75
N GLY A 90 -11.95 0.10 -29.43
CA GLY A 90 -10.51 -0.20 -29.37
C GLY A 90 -10.09 -1.10 -28.22
N TYR A 91 -11.04 -1.75 -27.55
CA TYR A 91 -10.78 -2.68 -26.46
C TYR A 91 -10.56 -4.10 -26.97
N GLU A 92 -9.73 -4.86 -26.27
CA GLU A 92 -9.47 -6.25 -26.61
C GLU A 92 -10.49 -7.16 -25.94
N VAL A 93 -11.04 -8.13 -26.67
CA VAL A 93 -11.95 -9.13 -26.12
C VAL A 93 -11.24 -10.47 -26.00
N ARG A 94 -11.14 -10.98 -24.77
CA ARG A 94 -10.43 -12.22 -24.41
C ARG A 94 -11.40 -13.27 -23.88
N LYS A 95 -10.96 -14.53 -23.89
CA LYS A 95 -11.66 -15.61 -23.18
C LYS A 95 -11.69 -15.25 -21.69
N ALA A 96 -12.87 -15.37 -21.08
CA ALA A 96 -13.00 -15.11 -19.66
C ALA A 96 -12.10 -16.02 -18.83
N HIS A 97 -11.30 -15.42 -17.94
CA HIS A 97 -10.41 -16.16 -17.03
C HIS A 97 -11.16 -16.71 -15.81
N SER A 98 -12.40 -16.27 -15.58
CA SER A 98 -13.20 -16.66 -14.42
C SER A 98 -13.87 -18.03 -14.58
N PHE A 99 -13.96 -18.78 -13.48
CA PHE A 99 -14.70 -20.04 -13.42
C PHE A 99 -16.20 -19.76 -13.37
N PHE A 100 -16.88 -19.92 -14.50
CA PHE A 100 -18.34 -19.85 -14.53
C PHE A 100 -18.99 -21.13 -14.00
N HIS A 101 -20.20 -21.01 -13.47
CA HIS A 101 -21.07 -22.17 -13.31
C HIS A 101 -21.58 -22.64 -14.69
N PRO A 102 -22.09 -23.88 -14.83
CA PRO A 102 -22.60 -24.36 -16.12
C PRO A 102 -23.69 -23.47 -16.72
N ARG A 103 -24.52 -22.81 -15.90
CA ARG A 103 -25.60 -21.92 -16.34
C ARG A 103 -25.16 -20.49 -16.66
N GLU A 104 -23.86 -20.26 -16.77
CA GLU A 104 -23.24 -18.96 -16.94
C GLU A 104 -22.19 -19.02 -18.06
N GLY A 105 -21.94 -17.88 -18.68
CA GLY A 105 -20.90 -17.71 -19.69
C GLY A 105 -20.57 -16.23 -19.85
N GLY A 106 -19.40 -15.91 -20.36
CA GLY A 106 -18.92 -14.53 -20.38
C GLY A 106 -17.65 -14.35 -21.19
N VAL A 107 -17.23 -13.09 -21.29
CA VAL A 107 -16.03 -12.65 -21.99
C VAL A 107 -15.26 -11.67 -21.10
N ASP A 108 -13.95 -11.57 -21.30
CA ASP A 108 -13.17 -10.50 -20.68
C ASP A 108 -13.03 -9.37 -21.70
N ILE A 109 -13.27 -8.14 -21.25
CA ILE A 109 -13.00 -6.93 -22.01
C ILE A 109 -11.79 -6.27 -21.39
N ALA A 110 -10.70 -6.16 -22.13
CA ALA A 110 -9.47 -5.57 -21.65
C ALA A 110 -9.34 -4.10 -22.10
N VAL A 111 -9.28 -3.21 -21.12
CA VAL A 111 -8.99 -1.78 -21.30
C VAL A 111 -7.60 -1.52 -20.73
N ASP A 112 -6.69 -0.96 -21.53
CA ASP A 112 -5.28 -0.77 -21.18
C ASP A 112 -4.61 -2.04 -20.63
N GLY A 113 -4.97 -3.19 -21.22
CA GLY A 113 -4.45 -4.51 -20.85
C GLY A 113 -5.11 -5.16 -19.62
N LEU A 114 -5.99 -4.45 -18.90
CA LEU A 114 -6.67 -4.94 -17.70
C LEU A 114 -7.98 -5.63 -18.02
N PRO A 115 -8.14 -6.92 -17.71
CA PRO A 115 -9.35 -7.67 -18.05
C PRO A 115 -10.50 -7.36 -17.09
N TYR A 116 -11.67 -7.08 -17.66
CA TYR A 116 -12.94 -6.91 -16.96
C TYR A 116 -13.89 -8.01 -17.41
N THR A 117 -14.14 -8.99 -16.54
CA THR A 117 -15.00 -10.13 -16.87
C THR A 117 -16.46 -9.72 -16.87
N VAL A 118 -17.12 -9.84 -18.01
CA VAL A 118 -18.58 -9.68 -18.12
C VAL A 118 -19.22 -11.05 -18.33
N SER A 119 -20.11 -11.44 -17.43
CA SER A 119 -20.85 -12.69 -17.49
C SER A 119 -22.33 -12.48 -17.72
N VAL A 120 -22.98 -13.50 -18.28
CA VAL A 120 -24.43 -13.58 -18.49
C VAL A 120 -24.92 -14.90 -17.94
N ARG A 121 -26.00 -14.86 -17.18
CA ARG A 121 -26.68 -16.05 -16.65
C ARG A 121 -28.18 -15.85 -16.56
N GLN A 122 -28.90 -16.95 -16.40
CA GLN A 122 -30.33 -16.93 -16.09
C GLN A 122 -30.56 -16.43 -14.66
N GLU A 123 -31.45 -15.46 -14.46
CA GLU A 123 -31.69 -14.87 -13.14
C GLU A 123 -32.45 -15.83 -12.22
N PHE A 124 -33.51 -16.46 -12.74
CA PHE A 124 -34.39 -17.35 -11.98
C PHE A 124 -34.56 -18.73 -12.64
N PRO A 125 -33.52 -19.58 -12.65
CA PRO A 125 -33.55 -20.87 -13.35
C PRO A 125 -34.57 -21.89 -12.82
N GLN A 126 -35.05 -21.71 -11.59
CA GLN A 126 -35.99 -22.61 -10.92
C GLN A 126 -37.42 -22.05 -10.85
N SER A 127 -37.68 -20.88 -11.42
CA SER A 127 -39.01 -20.29 -11.37
C SER A 127 -39.96 -20.96 -12.36
N THR A 128 -41.17 -21.24 -11.92
CA THR A 128 -42.27 -21.73 -12.77
C THR A 128 -43.03 -20.59 -13.46
N ASP A 129 -42.77 -19.34 -13.07
CA ASP A 129 -43.33 -18.14 -13.69
C ASP A 129 -42.61 -17.91 -15.05
N PRO A 130 -43.34 -17.90 -16.19
CA PRO A 130 -42.74 -17.70 -17.51
C PRO A 130 -42.00 -16.36 -17.69
N ASP A 131 -42.49 -15.30 -17.05
CA ASP A 131 -41.86 -13.97 -17.11
C ASP A 131 -40.59 -13.93 -16.27
N ARG A 132 -40.53 -14.64 -15.14
CA ARG A 132 -39.30 -14.69 -14.30
C ARG A 132 -38.27 -15.65 -14.86
N SER A 133 -38.69 -16.81 -15.36
CA SER A 133 -37.79 -17.83 -15.90
C SER A 133 -37.10 -17.42 -17.19
N SER A 134 -37.65 -16.43 -17.92
CA SER A 134 -37.07 -15.88 -19.14
C SER A 134 -36.08 -14.72 -18.92
N ARG A 135 -35.81 -14.33 -17.68
CA ARG A 135 -34.92 -13.20 -17.37
C ARG A 135 -33.45 -13.61 -17.34
N LEU A 136 -32.63 -12.77 -17.97
CA LEU A 136 -31.18 -12.82 -17.89
C LEU A 136 -30.66 -11.74 -16.94
N VAL A 137 -29.43 -11.95 -16.49
CA VAL A 137 -28.65 -10.99 -15.73
C VAL A 137 -27.23 -10.94 -16.30
N VAL A 138 -26.74 -9.73 -16.55
CA VAL A 138 -25.36 -9.42 -16.93
C VAL A 138 -24.63 -8.95 -15.68
N GLU A 139 -23.46 -9.53 -15.40
CA GLU A 139 -22.64 -9.17 -14.24
C GLU A 139 -21.23 -8.81 -14.69
N LEU A 140 -20.68 -7.72 -14.13
CA LEU A 140 -19.29 -7.34 -14.31
C LEU A 140 -18.50 -7.75 -13.06
N ALA A 141 -17.69 -8.81 -13.18
CA ALA A 141 -16.93 -9.35 -12.06
C ALA A 141 -15.71 -8.47 -11.78
N HIS A 142 -15.72 -7.77 -10.64
CA HIS A 142 -14.65 -7.74 -9.64
C HIS A 142 -15.03 -6.83 -8.47
N GLY A 143 -14.51 -7.18 -7.28
CA GLY A 143 -14.36 -6.35 -6.08
C GLY A 143 -15.62 -6.07 -5.29
N LEU A 144 -15.63 -6.46 -4.00
CA LEU A 144 -16.54 -5.98 -2.94
C LEU A 144 -16.64 -4.44 -2.95
N THR A 145 -17.46 -3.89 -3.81
CA THR A 145 -17.58 -2.44 -4.02
C THR A 145 -19.04 -2.03 -4.05
N ASP A 146 -19.27 -0.80 -3.62
CA ASP A 146 -20.50 -0.04 -3.57
C ASP A 146 -21.12 0.28 -4.95
N ARG A 147 -20.62 -0.28 -6.05
CA ARG A 147 -20.90 0.15 -7.42
C ARG A 147 -21.86 -0.75 -8.21
N PRO A 148 -22.53 -0.21 -9.25
CA PRO A 148 -23.31 -1.01 -10.17
C PRO A 148 -22.39 -1.99 -10.92
N GLY A 149 -22.67 -3.29 -10.78
CA GLY A 149 -21.98 -4.36 -11.50
C GLY A 149 -22.95 -5.46 -11.94
N ARG A 150 -24.26 -5.18 -11.92
CA ARG A 150 -25.31 -6.16 -12.16
C ARG A 150 -26.49 -5.49 -12.87
N TRP A 151 -26.71 -5.86 -14.13
CA TRP A 151 -27.82 -5.41 -14.96
C TRP A 151 -28.76 -6.58 -15.22
N ARG A 152 -30.06 -6.36 -15.21
CA ARG A 152 -31.06 -7.44 -15.25
C ARG A 152 -32.20 -7.07 -16.17
N ASP A 153 -32.86 -8.07 -16.73
CA ASP A 153 -34.13 -7.84 -17.40
C ASP A 153 -35.19 -7.30 -16.43
N ARG A 154 -36.03 -6.41 -16.96
CA ARG A 154 -37.16 -5.79 -16.28
C ARG A 154 -38.36 -5.82 -17.22
N LYS A 155 -39.56 -5.75 -16.64
CA LYS A 155 -40.82 -5.70 -17.41
C LYS A 155 -40.87 -4.56 -18.43
N THR A 156 -40.15 -3.47 -18.16
CA THR A 156 -40.15 -2.25 -18.97
C THR A 156 -38.81 -1.98 -19.66
N ARG A 157 -37.80 -2.85 -19.49
CA ARG A 157 -36.46 -2.62 -20.02
C ARG A 157 -35.70 -3.91 -20.27
N ALA A 158 -35.18 -4.05 -21.48
CA ALA A 158 -34.38 -5.20 -21.88
C ALA A 158 -32.89 -4.96 -21.61
N LEU A 159 -32.13 -6.03 -21.38
CA LEU A 159 -30.67 -5.98 -21.19
C LEU A 159 -29.89 -5.39 -22.36
N GLU A 160 -30.43 -5.51 -23.56
CA GLU A 160 -29.88 -4.97 -24.81
C GLU A 160 -29.65 -3.45 -24.70
N GLU A 161 -30.56 -2.73 -24.04
CA GLU A 161 -30.44 -1.30 -23.81
C GLU A 161 -29.40 -0.93 -22.74
N ALA A 162 -28.90 -1.90 -21.98
CA ALA A 162 -27.95 -1.68 -20.89
C ALA A 162 -26.48 -1.90 -21.31
N LEU A 163 -26.22 -2.41 -22.51
CA LEU A 163 -24.86 -2.75 -22.94
C LEU A 163 -23.92 -1.53 -23.00
N ASP A 164 -24.42 -0.35 -23.40
CA ASP A 164 -23.61 0.89 -23.36
C ASP A 164 -23.21 1.24 -21.92
N ALA A 165 -24.14 1.09 -20.97
CA ALA A 165 -23.88 1.32 -19.55
C ALA A 165 -22.89 0.31 -18.97
N VAL A 166 -22.89 -0.95 -19.45
CA VAL A 166 -21.90 -1.96 -19.07
C VAL A 166 -20.49 -1.53 -19.50
N LEU A 167 -20.33 -1.09 -20.76
CA LEU A 167 -19.03 -0.64 -21.26
C LEU A 167 -18.57 0.66 -20.62
N GLY A 168 -19.47 1.63 -20.42
CA GLY A 168 -19.15 2.86 -19.71
C GLY A 168 -18.69 2.61 -18.27
N GLU A 169 -19.28 1.62 -17.58
CA GLU A 169 -18.80 1.22 -16.25
C GLU A 169 -17.39 0.60 -16.30
N ILE A 170 -17.08 -0.20 -17.32
CA ILE A 170 -15.74 -0.75 -17.54
C ILE A 170 -14.71 0.38 -17.72
N GLU A 171 -15.03 1.36 -18.57
CA GLU A 171 -14.19 2.53 -18.83
C GLU A 171 -13.92 3.35 -17.56
N VAL A 172 -14.95 3.60 -16.76
CA VAL A 172 -14.82 4.32 -15.49
C VAL A 172 -13.91 3.54 -14.53
N ARG A 173 -14.06 2.21 -14.44
CA ARG A 173 -13.20 1.37 -13.60
C ARG A 173 -11.76 1.36 -14.07
N ALA A 174 -11.53 1.32 -15.38
CA ALA A 174 -10.20 1.39 -15.98
C ALA A 174 -9.50 2.73 -15.66
N ALA A 175 -10.21 3.85 -15.84
CA ALA A 175 -9.67 5.17 -15.54
C ALA A 175 -9.29 5.33 -14.05
N GLN A 176 -10.10 4.79 -13.14
CA GLN A 176 -9.83 4.84 -11.70
C GLN A 176 -8.65 3.96 -11.29
N GLU A 177 -8.55 2.75 -11.84
CA GLU A 177 -7.42 1.85 -11.62
C GLU A 177 -6.11 2.48 -12.12
N ALA A 178 -6.14 3.09 -13.31
CA ALA A 178 -5.00 3.82 -13.87
C ALA A 178 -4.59 4.99 -12.96
N ARG A 179 -5.56 5.77 -12.48
CA ARG A 179 -5.31 6.87 -11.55
C ARG A 179 -4.71 6.37 -10.23
N ARG A 180 -5.27 5.30 -9.66
CA ARG A 180 -4.77 4.71 -8.41
C ARG A 180 -3.33 4.25 -8.56
N ARG A 181 -2.98 3.58 -9.67
CA ARG A 181 -1.60 3.17 -9.95
C ARG A 181 -0.66 4.35 -10.10
N GLN A 182 -1.09 5.41 -10.78
CA GLN A 182 -0.30 6.62 -10.92
C GLN A 182 -0.06 7.27 -9.55
N ASP A 183 -1.09 7.39 -8.73
CA ASP A 183 -1.00 7.95 -7.38
C ASP A 183 -0.14 7.05 -6.46
N GLU A 184 -0.24 5.73 -6.56
CA GLU A 184 0.61 4.75 -5.84
C GLU A 184 2.08 4.88 -6.26
N GLN A 185 2.36 4.95 -7.56
CA GLN A 185 3.72 5.15 -8.10
C GLN A 185 4.31 6.48 -7.61
N GLN A 186 3.53 7.56 -7.69
CA GLN A 186 3.96 8.86 -7.20
C GLN A 186 4.23 8.83 -5.69
N ALA A 187 3.36 8.18 -4.92
CA ALA A 187 3.54 8.04 -3.47
C ALA A 187 4.78 7.20 -3.11
N VAL A 188 5.17 6.21 -3.91
CA VAL A 188 6.44 5.46 -3.74
C VAL A 188 7.63 6.38 -3.99
N MET A 189 7.63 7.12 -5.10
CA MET A 189 8.72 8.05 -5.43
C MET A 189 8.89 9.15 -4.39
N GLU A 190 7.79 9.78 -3.97
CA GLU A 190 7.82 10.81 -2.92
C GLU A 190 8.33 10.26 -1.58
N ARG A 191 7.97 9.01 -1.26
CA ARG A 191 8.43 8.34 -0.05
C ARG A 191 9.94 8.09 -0.08
N GLU A 192 10.48 7.65 -1.22
CA GLU A 192 11.92 7.50 -1.40
C GLU A 192 12.66 8.84 -1.22
N VAL A 193 12.15 9.91 -1.83
CA VAL A 193 12.74 11.25 -1.71
C VAL A 193 12.75 11.71 -0.26
N ARG A 194 11.62 11.60 0.45
CA ARG A 194 11.52 11.97 1.86
C ARG A 194 12.43 11.12 2.75
N TRP A 195 12.52 9.82 2.47
CA TRP A 195 13.40 8.92 3.20
C TRP A 195 14.88 9.28 3.00
N ARG A 196 15.33 9.51 1.76
CA ARG A 196 16.71 9.94 1.48
C ARG A 196 17.07 11.25 2.17
N ALA A 197 16.14 12.22 2.17
CA ALA A 197 16.33 13.48 2.88
C ALA A 197 16.46 13.27 4.39
N ALA A 198 15.58 12.44 4.99
CA ALA A 198 15.66 12.10 6.40
C ALA A 198 16.96 11.37 6.77
N MET A 199 17.42 10.43 5.93
CA MET A 199 18.69 9.72 6.12
C MET A 199 19.89 10.67 6.11
N LYS A 200 19.92 11.65 5.20
CA LYS A 200 21.00 12.64 5.15
C LYS A 200 21.06 13.44 6.45
N VAL A 201 19.92 13.99 6.88
CA VAL A 201 19.84 14.77 8.14
C VAL A 201 20.21 13.89 9.33
N ALA A 202 19.74 12.64 9.38
CA ALA A 202 20.05 11.71 10.47
C ALA A 202 21.55 11.39 10.55
N LYS A 203 22.23 11.18 9.40
CA LYS A 203 23.68 10.96 9.37
C LYS A 203 24.45 12.17 9.90
N GLU A 204 24.08 13.38 9.47
CA GLU A 204 24.71 14.62 9.95
C GLU A 204 24.55 14.80 11.47
N GLN A 205 23.35 14.52 12.00
CA GLN A 205 23.10 14.61 13.45
C GLN A 205 23.84 13.53 14.24
N ALA A 206 23.90 12.29 13.74
CA ALA A 206 24.61 11.21 14.41
C ALA A 206 26.13 11.48 14.46
N VAL A 207 26.72 11.98 13.38
CA VAL A 207 28.13 12.42 13.37
C VAL A 207 28.35 13.55 14.37
N ARG A 208 27.43 14.52 14.44
CA ARG A 208 27.52 15.62 15.42
C ARG A 208 27.50 15.09 16.86
N GLU A 209 26.67 14.10 17.19
CA GLU A 209 26.64 13.52 18.53
C GLU A 209 27.92 12.73 18.85
N GLN A 210 28.49 12.00 17.87
CA GLN A 210 29.79 11.35 18.04
C GLN A 210 30.90 12.36 18.39
N LEU A 211 30.98 13.48 17.64
CA LEU A 211 31.95 14.53 17.91
C LEU A 211 31.70 15.22 19.26
N ALA A 212 30.43 15.46 19.61
CA ALA A 212 30.08 16.01 20.92
C ALA A 212 30.48 15.07 22.06
N GLN A 213 30.31 13.76 21.89
CA GLN A 213 30.73 12.77 22.88
C GLN A 213 32.25 12.75 23.04
N ALA A 214 33.01 12.78 21.94
CA ALA A 214 34.47 12.86 21.99
C ALA A 214 34.93 14.13 22.73
N LEU A 215 34.34 15.29 22.43
CA LEU A 215 34.63 16.54 23.11
C LEU A 215 34.32 16.48 24.62
N ARG A 216 33.18 15.90 25.01
CA ARG A 216 32.83 15.71 26.43
C ARG A 216 33.83 14.81 27.15
N GLN A 217 34.33 13.76 26.49
CA GLN A 217 35.35 12.89 27.06
C GLN A 217 36.69 13.61 27.24
N GLU A 218 37.12 14.40 26.26
CA GLU A 218 38.34 15.22 26.37
C GLU A 218 38.22 16.26 27.50
N ALA A 219 37.10 16.99 27.56
CA ALA A 219 36.85 17.94 28.64
C ALA A 219 36.86 17.28 30.03
N GLY A 220 36.32 16.07 30.14
CA GLY A 220 36.37 15.28 31.37
C GLY A 220 37.81 14.91 31.78
N ARG A 221 38.62 14.42 30.84
CA ARG A 221 40.04 14.09 31.10
C ARG A 221 40.86 15.33 31.49
N TRP A 222 40.58 16.47 30.85
CA TRP A 222 41.21 17.74 31.22
C TRP A 222 40.83 18.20 32.63
N GLN A 223 39.55 18.11 33.00
CA GLN A 223 39.12 18.47 34.35
C GLN A 223 39.75 17.56 35.41
N GLU A 224 39.87 16.26 35.12
CA GLU A 224 40.56 15.29 35.99
C GLU A 224 42.06 15.60 36.12
N SER A 225 42.75 15.89 35.01
CA SER A 225 44.17 16.25 35.03
C SER A 225 44.42 17.54 35.82
N ALA A 226 43.52 18.53 35.71
CA ALA A 226 43.60 19.77 36.48
C ALA A 226 43.40 19.52 37.99
N ALA A 227 42.41 18.71 38.37
CA ALA A 227 42.16 18.35 39.76
C ALA A 227 43.34 17.59 40.39
N LEU A 228 43.90 16.62 39.66
CA LEU A 228 45.07 15.86 40.12
C LEU A 228 46.35 16.71 40.14
N SER A 229 46.50 17.67 39.23
CA SER A 229 47.59 18.66 39.27
C SER A 229 47.53 19.53 40.54
N ALA A 230 46.33 19.98 40.90
CA ALA A 230 46.09 20.73 42.13
C ALA A 230 46.41 19.88 43.38
N TYR A 231 46.00 18.61 43.39
CA TYR A 231 46.38 17.65 44.43
C TYR A 231 47.90 17.48 44.52
N CYS A 232 48.59 17.29 43.40
CA CYS A 232 50.05 17.15 43.38
C CYS A 232 50.74 18.41 43.95
N THR A 233 50.25 19.59 43.63
CA THR A 233 50.75 20.87 44.15
C THR A 233 50.51 20.98 45.67
N ALA A 234 49.33 20.59 46.15
CA ALA A 234 49.02 20.57 47.57
C ALA A 234 49.87 19.55 48.34
N LEU A 235 50.11 18.37 47.77
CA LEU A 235 50.95 17.33 48.36
C LEU A 235 52.41 17.77 48.44
N GLU A 236 52.94 18.41 47.39
CA GLU A 236 54.31 18.96 47.41
C GLU A 236 54.48 19.99 48.54
N ARG A 237 53.53 20.94 48.67
CA ARG A 237 53.53 21.89 49.79
C ARG A 237 53.51 21.18 51.14
N ARG A 238 52.66 20.15 51.29
CA ARG A 238 52.55 19.39 52.55
C ARG A 238 53.83 18.63 52.90
N ILE A 239 54.52 18.06 51.92
CA ILE A 239 55.83 17.44 52.10
C ILE A 239 56.85 18.49 52.58
N GLY A 240 56.81 19.71 52.01
CA GLY A 240 57.65 20.84 52.44
C GLY A 240 57.39 21.27 53.89
N GLU A 241 56.11 21.38 54.28
CA GLU A 241 55.71 21.75 55.65
C GLU A 241 56.14 20.72 56.71
N LEU A 242 56.17 19.44 56.36
CA LEU A 242 56.53 18.34 57.27
C LEU A 242 58.04 18.04 57.29
N HIS A 243 58.83 18.78 56.51
CA HIS A 243 60.28 18.62 56.47
C HIS A 243 60.89 18.94 57.86
N GLY A 244 61.68 18.01 58.41
CA GLY A 244 62.24 18.11 59.75
C GLY A 244 61.27 17.78 60.89
N VAL A 245 59.99 17.55 60.61
CA VAL A 245 58.98 17.11 61.59
C VAL A 245 58.73 15.59 61.49
N VAL A 246 58.70 15.06 60.27
CA VAL A 246 58.51 13.63 59.97
C VAL A 246 59.84 13.00 59.54
N ASP A 247 59.99 11.69 59.72
CA ASP A 247 61.18 10.94 59.33
C ASP A 247 61.42 10.93 57.82
N GLU A 248 62.71 10.99 57.42
CA GLU A 248 63.11 11.07 56.01
C GLU A 248 62.68 9.86 55.14
N PRO A 249 62.66 8.60 55.64
CA PRO A 249 62.12 7.47 54.88
C PRO A 249 60.65 7.66 54.47
N THR A 250 59.80 8.15 55.38
CA THR A 250 58.39 8.46 55.10
C THR A 250 58.27 9.58 54.06
N LEU A 251 59.02 10.68 54.22
CA LEU A 251 59.02 11.78 53.25
C LEU A 251 59.53 11.33 51.87
N SER A 252 60.50 10.43 51.82
CA SER A 252 61.03 9.85 50.58
C SER A 252 60.00 8.98 49.85
N GLN A 253 59.17 8.21 50.56
CA GLN A 253 58.05 7.50 49.94
C GLN A 253 57.01 8.47 49.37
N ALA A 254 56.66 9.52 50.11
CA ALA A 254 55.72 10.54 49.63
C ALA A 254 56.23 11.27 48.37
N ARG A 255 57.53 11.59 48.30
CA ARG A 255 58.17 12.17 47.10
C ARG A 255 58.13 11.21 45.90
N ARG A 256 58.34 9.91 46.11
CA ARG A 256 58.21 8.89 45.05
C ARG A 256 56.77 8.83 44.52
N TRP A 257 55.78 8.82 45.40
CA TRP A 257 54.37 8.87 45.03
C TRP A 257 54.04 10.15 44.24
N LEU A 258 54.49 11.31 44.70
CA LEU A 258 54.32 12.59 43.99
C LEU A 258 54.93 12.56 42.59
N GLY A 259 56.12 11.99 42.44
CA GLY A 259 56.79 11.82 41.14
C GLY A 259 55.97 10.95 40.18
N TRP A 260 55.46 9.82 40.66
CA TRP A 260 54.57 8.95 39.88
C TRP A 260 53.27 9.67 39.50
N ALA A 261 52.61 10.33 40.47
CA ALA A 261 51.35 11.04 40.25
C ALA A 261 51.50 12.15 39.19
N ARG A 262 52.59 12.93 39.23
CA ARG A 262 52.89 13.94 38.20
C ARG A 262 53.07 13.34 36.80
N ALA A 263 53.71 12.17 36.71
CA ALA A 263 53.86 11.47 35.43
C ALA A 263 52.49 10.97 34.91
N TYR A 264 51.66 10.41 35.79
CA TYR A 264 50.31 9.97 35.46
C TYR A 264 49.43 11.13 34.97
N VAL A 265 49.43 12.27 35.68
CA VAL A 265 48.68 13.47 35.29
C VAL A 265 49.03 13.93 33.89
N ARG A 266 50.33 13.98 33.55
CA ARG A 266 50.78 14.32 32.18
C ARG A 266 50.28 13.33 31.13
N SER A 267 50.18 12.04 31.47
CA SER A 267 49.74 11.01 30.53
C SER A 267 48.24 11.06 30.23
N ILE A 268 47.43 11.61 31.13
CA ILE A 268 45.97 11.72 30.95
C ILE A 268 45.54 13.10 30.47
N ASP A 269 46.41 14.12 30.57
CA ASP A 269 46.11 15.48 30.15
C ASP A 269 45.93 15.53 28.62
N PRO A 270 44.71 15.78 28.12
CA PRO A 270 44.46 15.82 26.69
C PRO A 270 45.11 17.03 26.01
N LEU A 271 45.63 18.00 26.77
CA LEU A 271 46.34 19.18 26.24
C LEU A 271 47.86 19.04 26.33
N SER A 272 48.38 17.86 26.71
CA SER A 272 49.80 17.55 26.63
C SER A 272 50.33 17.60 25.18
N GLU A 273 49.47 17.34 24.20
CA GLU A 273 49.66 17.60 22.78
C GLU A 273 48.43 18.34 22.23
N LEU A 274 48.57 19.10 21.12
CA LEU A 274 47.44 19.82 20.53
C LEU A 274 46.42 18.82 19.93
N PRO A 275 45.15 18.82 20.40
CA PRO A 275 44.13 17.93 19.84
C PRO A 275 43.82 18.24 18.38
N LYS A 276 43.47 17.19 17.62
CA LYS A 276 42.97 17.30 16.24
C LYS A 276 41.49 16.95 16.21
N MET A 277 40.80 17.35 15.15
CA MET A 277 39.42 16.92 14.93
C MET A 277 39.36 15.38 14.89
N PRO A 278 38.50 14.73 15.71
CA PRO A 278 38.34 13.28 15.65
C PRO A 278 37.79 12.83 14.29
N ASP A 279 38.31 11.73 13.77
CA ASP A 279 37.76 11.10 12.57
C ASP A 279 36.41 10.44 12.90
N ALA A 280 35.32 11.05 12.43
CA ALA A 280 33.99 10.50 12.60
C ALA A 280 33.82 9.25 11.73
N ARG A 281 33.28 8.17 12.32
CA ARG A 281 32.94 6.95 11.59
C ARG A 281 31.55 7.05 10.97
N GLU A 282 31.27 6.17 10.01
CA GLU A 282 29.90 6.06 9.50
C GLU A 282 28.93 5.65 10.64
N PRO A 283 27.82 6.38 10.83
CA PRO A 283 26.84 6.04 11.86
C PRO A 283 26.20 4.67 11.64
N THR A 284 26.03 3.91 12.71
CA THR A 284 25.31 2.64 12.65
C THR A 284 23.80 2.88 12.54
N PRO A 285 23.01 1.87 12.09
CA PRO A 285 21.55 2.00 12.09
C PRO A 285 20.95 2.35 13.46
N GLU A 286 21.59 1.94 14.56
CA GLU A 286 21.11 2.25 15.91
C GLU A 286 21.30 3.71 16.30
N GLU A 287 22.40 4.31 15.86
CA GLU A 287 22.70 5.73 16.07
C GLU A 287 21.85 6.64 15.18
N LEU A 288 21.40 6.15 14.03
CA LEU A 288 20.49 6.89 13.15
C LEU A 288 19.05 6.91 13.69
N ARG A 289 18.61 5.86 14.39
CA ARG A 289 17.21 5.70 14.86
C ARG A 289 16.66 6.92 15.62
N PRO A 290 17.37 7.53 16.59
CA PRO A 290 16.88 8.71 17.29
C PRO A 290 16.62 9.91 16.37
N HIS A 291 17.31 9.99 15.24
CA HIS A 291 17.26 11.12 14.31
C HIS A 291 16.39 10.87 13.08
N LEU A 292 15.84 9.66 12.92
CA LEU A 292 15.03 9.28 11.74
C LEU A 292 13.53 9.57 11.90
N SER A 293 13.07 10.10 13.02
CA SER A 293 11.66 10.52 13.22
C SER A 293 10.62 9.47 12.76
N GLY A 294 10.87 8.20 13.08
CA GLY A 294 10.01 7.05 12.72
C GLY A 294 10.30 6.40 11.37
N TRP A 295 11.21 6.94 10.56
CA TRP A 295 11.72 6.26 9.36
C TRP A 295 12.61 5.07 9.71
N SER A 296 12.56 4.03 8.89
CA SER A 296 13.47 2.89 8.98
C SER A 296 14.86 3.28 8.45
N PRO A 297 15.97 2.82 9.07
CA PRO A 297 17.32 3.08 8.56
C PRO A 297 17.63 2.32 7.26
N ASP A 298 16.92 1.21 7.00
CA ASP A 298 17.25 0.29 5.90
C ASP A 298 16.36 0.43 4.66
N ARG A 299 15.18 1.05 4.79
CA ARG A 299 14.16 1.10 3.72
C ARG A 299 13.26 2.32 3.82
N PRO A 300 12.66 2.80 2.71
CA PRO A 300 11.76 3.95 2.69
C PRO A 300 10.38 3.61 3.27
N GLU A 301 10.36 3.13 4.50
CA GLU A 301 9.15 2.83 5.26
C GLU A 301 9.22 3.53 6.61
N ARG A 302 8.07 3.99 7.08
CA ARG A 302 7.92 4.40 8.47
C ARG A 302 7.60 3.17 9.29
N ARG A 303 8.32 2.97 10.40
CA ARG A 303 7.89 2.02 11.42
C ARG A 303 6.57 2.57 11.97
N GLY A 304 5.48 1.85 11.73
CA GLY A 304 4.19 2.17 12.33
C GLY A 304 4.37 2.30 13.84
N GLY A 305 4.05 3.47 14.37
CA GLY A 305 3.93 3.64 15.82
C GLY A 305 2.85 2.69 16.30
N ARG A 306 3.18 1.85 17.27
CA ARG A 306 2.16 1.26 18.14
C ARG A 306 1.56 2.36 19.01
#